data_AF-H1HI59-F1
#
_entry.id   AF-H1HI59-F1
#
_cell.length_a   1.000
_cell.length_b   1.000
_cell.length_c   1.000
_cell.angle_alpha   90.00
_cell.angle_beta   90.00
_cell.angle_gamma   90.00
#
_symmetry.space_group_name_H-M   'P 1'
#
loop_
_entity.id
_entity.type
_entity.pdbx_description
1 polymer ?
#
loop_
_entity_poly.entity_id
_entity_poly.type
_entity_poly.pdbx_seq_one_letter_code
_entity_poly.pdbx_strand_id
1 'polypeptide(L)' 'MQNKECIICRKIKKENLFSEEHIILDSLGGTIKISEVCKKCNEKMEKK' A
#
# COMPACT_ATOMS: atom_id res chain seq x y z
N MET A 1 -8.82 -18.24 -1.17
CA MET A 1 -7.79 -17.27 -0.73
C MET A 1 -7.63 -16.26 -1.85
N GLN A 2 -7.84 -14.97 -1.59
CA GLN A 2 -7.67 -13.93 -2.60
C GLN A 2 -6.20 -13.48 -2.64
N ASN A 3 -5.66 -13.33 -3.86
CA ASN A 3 -4.31 -12.85 -4.11
C ASN A 3 -4.39 -11.50 -4.83
N LYS A 4 -3.46 -10.60 -4.52
CA LYS A 4 -3.33 -9.27 -5.15
C LYS A 4 -1.91 -9.05 -5.63
N GLU A 5 -1.76 -8.21 -6.66
CA GLU A 5 -0.46 -7.76 -7.14
C GLU A 5 -0.06 -6.44 -6.49
N CYS A 6 1.19 -6.33 -6.06
CA CYS A 6 1.69 -5.07 -5.52
C CYS A 6 2.13 -4.12 -6.65
N ILE A 7 1.60 -2.90 -6.69
CA ILE A 7 1.95 -1.91 -7.74
C ILE A 7 3.42 -1.46 -7.71
N ILE A 8 4.11 -1.60 -6.57
CA ILE A 8 5.52 -1.20 -6.41
C ILE A 8 6.48 -2.31 -6.85
N CYS A 9 6.25 -3.55 -6.40
CA CYS A 9 7.17 -4.66 -6.68
C CYS A 9 6.67 -5.67 -7.71
N ARG A 10 5.44 -5.49 -8.22
CA ARG A 10 4.76 -6.37 -9.21
C ARG A 10 4.76 -7.85 -8.84
N LYS A 11 4.73 -8.13 -7.53
CA LYS A 11 4.67 -9.50 -7.01
C LYS A 11 3.25 -9.81 -6.57
N ILE A 12 2.74 -10.96 -7.01
CA ILE A 12 1.49 -11.53 -6.52
C ILE A 12 1.71 -12.03 -5.10
N LYS A 13 0.88 -11.57 -4.16
CA LYS A 13 0.94 -11.93 -2.75
C LYS A 13 -0.48 -12.19 -2.24
N LYS A 14 -0.58 -12.90 -1.11
CA LYS A 14 -1.86 -13.04 -0.41
C LYS A 14 -2.34 -11.67 0.03
N GLU A 15 -3.65 -11.44 -0.05
CA GLU A 15 -4.26 -10.16 0.31
C GLU A 15 -3.91 -9.70 1.74
N ASN A 16 -3.75 -10.63 2.69
CA ASN A 16 -3.34 -10.32 4.07
C ASN A 16 -1.92 -9.72 4.21
N LEU A 17 -1.13 -9.75 3.14
CA LEU A 17 0.19 -9.11 3.04
C LEU A 17 0.13 -7.68 2.47
N PHE A 18 -1.08 -7.18 2.22
CA PHE A 18 -1.36 -5.78 1.90
C PHE A 18 -1.87 -5.07 3.16
N SER A 19 -1.53 -3.80 3.29
CA SER A 19 -2.11 -2.92 4.31
C SER A 19 -3.04 -1.95 3.62
N GLU A 20 -4.17 -1.65 4.27
CA GLU A 20 -4.97 -0.49 3.91
C GLU A 20 -4.38 0.72 4.62
N GLU A 21 -3.55 1.48 3.93
CA GLU A 21 -2.98 2.70 4.47
C GLU A 21 -3.73 3.93 4.01
N HIS A 22 -3.99 4.80 4.98
CA HIS A 22 -4.63 6.09 4.81
C HIS A 22 -3.51 7.13 4.72
N ILE A 23 -3.18 7.57 3.50
CA ILE A 23 -2.24 8.67 3.30
C ILE A 23 -3.03 9.97 3.38
N ILE A 24 -2.73 10.80 4.39
CA ILE A 24 -3.29 12.13 4.53
C ILE A 24 -2.42 13.09 3.70
N LEU A 25 -2.96 13.60 2.59
CA LEU A 25 -2.29 14.60 1.77
C LEU A 25 -2.76 15.98 2.22
N ASP A 26 -1.98 16.59 3.12
CA ASP A 26 -2.24 17.91 3.69
C ASP A 26 -2.42 18.99 2.59
N SER A 27 -1.67 18.88 1.49
CA SER A 27 -1.75 19.81 0.35
C SER A 27 -3.00 19.67 -0.53
N LEU A 28 -3.73 18.56 -0.46
CA LEU A 28 -4.94 18.30 -1.26
C LEU A 28 -6.22 18.26 -0.40
N GLY A 29 -6.10 18.45 0.92
CA GLY A 29 -7.22 18.44 1.85
C GLY A 29 -7.97 17.11 1.89
N GLY A 30 -7.29 15.98 1.62
CA GLY A 30 -7.94 14.68 1.48
C GLY A 30 -7.06 13.50 1.89
N THR A 31 -7.73 12.39 2.22
CA THR A 31 -7.09 11.11 2.56
C THR A 31 -7.21 10.14 1.40
N ILE A 32 -6.09 9.71 0.82
CA ILE A 32 -6.08 8.66 -0.21
C ILE A 32 -5.87 7.32 0.48
N LYS A 33 -6.75 6.36 0.18
CA LYS A 33 -6.56 4.96 0.58
C LYS A 33 -5.78 4.24 -0.49
N ILE A 34 -4.61 3.70 -0.15
CA ILE A 34 -3.85 2.82 -1.05
C ILE A 34 -3.86 1.42 -0.46
N SER A 35 -4.49 0.48 -1.18
CA SER A 35 -4.60 -0.94 -0.78
C SER A 35 -3.90 -1.89 -1.75
N GLU A 36 -3.24 -1.36 -2.78
CA GLU A 36 -2.52 -2.12 -3.81
C GLU A 36 -0.99 -2.17 -3.56
N VAL A 37 -0.54 -1.71 -2.39
CA VAL A 37 0.87 -1.78 -1.97
C VAL A 37 1.02 -2.83 -0.87
N CYS A 38 1.95 -3.75 -1.05
CA CYS A 38 2.24 -4.75 -0.02
C CYS A 38 2.98 -4.12 1.17
N LYS A 39 2.78 -4.65 2.37
CA LYS A 39 3.39 -4.18 3.64
C LYS A 39 4.89 -3.89 3.51
N LYS A 40 5.64 -4.83 2.94
CA LYS A 40 7.09 -4.71 2.73
C LYS A 40 7.51 -3.51 1.86
N CYS A 41 6.71 -3.17 0.85
CA CYS A 41 6.99 -2.00 0.02
C CYS A 41 6.57 -0.72 0.75
N ASN A 42 5.46 -0.77 1.47
CA ASN A 42 4.98 0.35 2.25
C ASN A 42 5.97 0.77 3.34
N GLU A 43 6.44 -0.18 4.17
CA GLU A 43 7.42 0.07 5.23
C GLU A 43 8.75 0.65 4.71
N LYS A 44 9.07 0.43 3.42
CA LYS A 44 10.25 1.04 2.77
C LYS A 44 10.00 2.49 2.35
N MET A 45 8.75 2.86 2.05
CA MET A 45 8.37 4.22 1.69
C MET A 45 8.29 5.13 2.91
N GLU A 46 7.84 4.61 4.06
CA GLU A 46 7.74 5.36 5.32
C GLU A 46 9.10 5.70 5.96
N LYS A 47 10.17 4.97 5.61
CA LYS A 47 11.52 5.16 6.17
C LYS A 47 12.34 6.27 5.50
N LYS A 48 11.71 7.34 4.99
CA LYS A 48 12.43 8.44 4.33
C LYS A 48 12.34 9.74 5.10
#